data_AF-A0A2A2Q054-F1
#
_entry.id   AF-A0A2A2Q054-F1
#
_cell.length_a   1.000
_cell.length_b   1.000
_cell.length_c   1.000
_cell.angle_alpha   90.00
_cell.angle_beta   90.00
_cell.angle_gamma   90.00
#
_symmetry.space_group_name_H-M   'P 1'
#
loop_
_entity.id
_entity.type
_entity.pdbx_description
1 polymer ?
#
loop_
_entity_poly.entity_id
_entity_poly.type
_entity_poly.pdbx_seq_one_letter_code
_entity_poly.pdbx_strand_id
1 'polypeptide(L)'
;MSIAKSLSEEQISKIQSWADAGDGVPEIQKKLRDEFEIRVTYLESRFLLEDLKIELLPTPEPEPEKKPVEDEAAAKEDADAPEVAEKPVKVTVDQVLRPGAIISGKADFGGGKTASWWLDQMGRLGLDMADPEFRPSEEQAIAFQTELRKVVQRSGF
;
A
#
# COMPACT_ATOMS: atom_id res chain seq x y z
N MET A 1 -7.73 25.16 -12.93
CA MET A 1 -6.49 25.70 -13.51
C MET A 1 -5.49 24.55 -13.53
N SER A 2 -4.81 24.25 -14.63
CA SER A 2 -3.83 23.14 -14.64
C SER A 2 -2.69 23.45 -13.68
N ILE A 3 -2.44 22.58 -12.69
CA ILE A 3 -1.35 22.78 -11.71
C ILE A 3 0.02 22.83 -12.40
N ALA A 4 0.18 22.12 -13.53
CA ALA A 4 1.36 22.15 -14.40
C ALA A 4 1.72 23.58 -14.90
N LYS A 5 0.74 24.49 -14.99
CA LYS A 5 0.96 25.89 -15.41
C LYS A 5 1.42 26.81 -14.27
N SER A 6 1.45 26.29 -13.04
CA SER A 6 1.94 26.96 -11.83
C SER A 6 3.30 26.42 -11.37
N LEU A 7 3.89 25.48 -12.12
CA LEU A 7 5.21 24.89 -11.84
C LEU A 7 6.32 25.58 -12.65
N SER A 8 7.54 25.59 -12.10
CA SER A 8 8.74 26.00 -12.84
C SER A 8 9.23 24.92 -13.80
N GLU A 9 10.03 25.32 -14.79
CA GLU A 9 10.65 24.38 -15.75
C GLU A 9 11.57 23.36 -15.04
N GLU A 10 12.20 23.73 -13.92
CA GLU A 10 12.99 22.82 -13.07
C GLU A 10 12.11 21.77 -12.37
N GLN A 11 10.93 22.18 -11.87
CA GLN A 11 9.96 21.26 -11.26
C GLN A 11 9.42 20.26 -12.30
N ILE A 12 9.07 20.73 -13.49
CA ILE A 12 8.60 19.90 -14.60
C ILE A 12 9.67 18.89 -15.01
N SER A 13 10.93 19.31 -15.13
CA SER A 13 12.06 18.42 -15.48
C SER A 13 12.32 17.33 -14.42
N LYS A 14 12.17 17.66 -13.12
CA LYS A 14 12.24 16.67 -12.04
C LYS A 14 11.10 15.65 -12.13
N ILE A 15 9.87 16.10 -12.41
CA ILE A 15 8.71 15.20 -12.52
C ILE A 15 8.82 14.28 -13.75
N GLN A 16 9.32 14.78 -14.88
CA GLN A 16 9.67 13.94 -16.03
C GLN A 16 10.71 12.88 -15.64
N SER A 17 11.79 13.27 -14.96
CA SER A 17 12.83 12.33 -14.50
C SER A 17 12.29 11.24 -13.56
N TRP A 18 11.29 11.55 -12.73
CA TRP A 18 10.62 10.57 -11.87
C TRP A 18 9.74 9.60 -12.69
N ALA A 19 9.00 10.11 -13.66
CA ALA A 19 8.19 9.25 -14.54
C ALA A 19 9.04 8.36 -15.47
N ASP A 20 10.16 8.87 -16.00
CA ASP A 20 11.17 8.08 -16.74
C ASP A 20 11.83 7.02 -15.82
N ALA A 21 11.97 7.30 -14.53
CA ALA A 21 12.40 6.31 -13.53
C ALA A 21 11.30 5.29 -13.15
N GLY A 22 10.10 5.39 -13.71
CA GLY A 22 8.97 4.51 -13.45
C GLY A 22 8.17 4.83 -12.18
N ASP A 23 8.36 6.01 -11.57
CA ASP A 23 7.54 6.44 -10.43
C ASP A 23 6.07 6.60 -10.84
N GLY A 24 5.18 5.87 -10.19
CA GLY A 24 3.74 6.02 -10.38
C GLY A 24 3.20 7.33 -9.79
N VAL A 25 1.94 7.65 -10.15
CA VAL A 25 1.17 8.80 -9.62
C VAL A 25 1.32 9.04 -8.10
N PRO A 26 1.23 8.02 -7.20
CA PRO A 26 1.34 8.28 -5.75
C PRO A 26 2.76 8.66 -5.30
N GLU A 27 3.80 8.13 -5.93
CA GLU A 27 5.19 8.48 -5.60
C GLU A 27 5.52 9.90 -6.08
N ILE A 28 5.08 10.27 -7.29
CA ILE A 28 5.20 11.63 -7.80
C ILE A 28 4.40 12.62 -6.94
N GLN A 29 3.19 12.26 -6.49
CA GLN A 29 2.39 13.07 -5.56
C GLN A 29 3.12 13.29 -4.22
N LYS A 30 3.82 12.27 -3.71
CA LYS A 30 4.62 12.37 -2.49
C LYS A 30 5.83 13.29 -2.69
N LYS A 31 6.62 13.08 -3.76
CA LYS A 31 7.79 13.92 -4.07
C LYS A 31 7.41 15.38 -4.33
N LEU A 32 6.27 15.65 -4.98
CA LEU A 32 5.71 17.01 -5.12
C LEU A 32 5.43 17.72 -3.78
N ARG A 33 5.06 16.95 -2.75
CA ARG A 33 4.81 17.46 -1.40
C ARG A 33 6.07 17.59 -0.56
N ASP A 34 6.98 16.62 -0.62
CA ASP A 34 8.20 16.62 0.18
C ASP A 34 9.27 17.58 -0.39
N GLU A 35 9.50 17.61 -1.70
CA GLU A 35 10.56 18.44 -2.31
C GLU A 35 10.13 19.86 -2.68
N PHE A 36 8.84 20.09 -2.91
CA PHE A 36 8.33 21.38 -3.38
C PHE A 36 7.23 21.97 -2.48
N GLU A 37 6.83 21.30 -1.41
CA GLU A 37 5.69 21.65 -0.53
C GLU A 37 4.34 21.81 -1.24
N ILE A 38 4.22 21.34 -2.50
CA ILE A 38 3.02 21.50 -3.31
C ILE A 38 2.02 20.40 -2.95
N ARG A 39 0.96 20.80 -2.24
CA ARG A 39 -0.14 19.90 -1.84
C ARG A 39 -1.11 19.62 -2.99
N VAL A 40 -0.68 18.82 -3.95
CA VAL A 40 -1.56 18.23 -4.99
C VAL A 40 -2.36 17.04 -4.45
N THR A 41 -3.56 16.85 -4.99
CA THR A 41 -4.34 15.61 -4.80
C THR A 41 -3.92 14.54 -5.81
N TYR A 42 -4.38 13.29 -5.61
CA TYR A 42 -4.12 12.19 -6.54
C TYR A 42 -4.65 12.48 -7.95
N LEU A 43 -5.86 13.05 -8.03
CA LEU A 43 -6.45 13.48 -9.31
C LEU A 43 -5.63 14.58 -9.97
N GLU A 44 -5.19 15.59 -9.22
CA GLU A 44 -4.37 16.69 -9.76
C GLU A 44 -2.99 16.20 -10.23
N SER A 45 -2.42 15.20 -9.55
CA SER A 45 -1.16 14.56 -9.95
C SER A 45 -1.32 13.78 -11.26
N ARG A 46 -2.42 13.04 -11.39
CA ARG A 46 -2.78 12.32 -12.63
C ARG A 46 -3.06 13.29 -13.79
N PHE A 47 -3.77 14.39 -13.55
CA PHE A 47 -3.96 15.45 -14.54
C PHE A 47 -2.65 16.13 -14.94
N LEU A 48 -1.72 16.33 -14.01
CA LEU A 48 -0.40 16.88 -14.32
C LEU A 48 0.41 15.98 -15.25
N LEU A 49 0.37 14.66 -15.03
CA LEU A 49 1.04 13.68 -15.90
C LEU A 49 0.44 13.69 -17.31
N GLU A 50 -0.89 13.78 -17.42
CA GLU A 50 -1.60 13.91 -18.70
C GLU A 50 -1.33 15.27 -19.41
N ASP A 51 -1.27 16.39 -18.67
CA ASP A 51 -0.99 17.74 -19.18
C ASP A 51 0.47 17.85 -19.71
N LEU A 52 1.42 17.22 -19.02
CA LEU A 52 2.82 17.08 -19.45
C LEU A 52 3.02 16.04 -20.57
N LYS A 53 1.97 15.34 -21.02
CA LYS A 53 2.01 14.21 -21.97
C LYS A 53 3.02 13.12 -21.59
N ILE A 54 3.19 12.90 -20.28
CA ILE A 54 4.03 11.84 -19.75
C ILE A 54 3.21 10.55 -19.84
N GLU A 55 3.50 9.74 -20.87
CA GLU A 55 2.99 8.37 -20.94
C GLU A 55 3.70 7.52 -19.89
N LEU A 56 3.12 7.47 -18.69
CA LEU A 56 3.47 6.43 -17.72
C LEU A 56 3.25 5.07 -18.38
N LEU A 57 4.36 4.39 -18.67
CA LEU A 57 4.36 3.03 -19.19
C LEU A 57 3.42 2.16 -18.32
N PRO A 58 2.49 1.39 -18.93
CA PRO A 58 1.56 0.58 -18.18
C PRO A 58 2.36 -0.39 -17.31
N THR A 59 2.19 -0.29 -16.00
CA THR A 59 2.92 -1.04 -14.98
C THR A 59 3.15 -2.49 -15.41
N PRO A 60 4.40 -2.89 -15.75
CA PRO A 60 4.75 -4.30 -15.61
C PRO A 60 4.66 -4.59 -14.12
N GLU A 61 3.77 -5.50 -13.74
CA GLU A 61 3.57 -5.97 -12.37
C GLU A 61 4.93 -6.44 -11.80
N PRO A 62 5.56 -5.70 -10.87
CA PRO A 62 6.88 -6.07 -10.39
C PRO A 62 6.73 -7.15 -9.32
N GLU A 63 7.22 -8.35 -9.63
CA GLU A 63 7.42 -9.42 -8.64
C GLU A 63 8.19 -8.89 -7.42
N PRO A 64 7.74 -9.19 -6.18
CA PRO A 64 8.37 -8.68 -4.97
C PRO A 64 9.62 -9.47 -4.58
N GLU A 65 10.69 -9.36 -5.37
CA GLU A 65 12.05 -9.82 -5.04
C GLU A 65 13.09 -8.77 -5.51
N LYS A 66 14.08 -8.32 -4.73
CA LYS A 66 14.50 -8.57 -3.34
C LYS A 66 15.16 -7.28 -2.80
N LYS A 67 14.95 -6.93 -1.52
CA LYS A 67 15.79 -5.96 -0.79
C LYS A 67 16.73 -6.69 0.17
N PRO A 68 18.05 -6.39 0.15
CA PRO A 68 18.82 -5.98 1.33
C PRO A 68 18.51 -4.48 1.57
N VAL A 69 18.05 -3.97 2.73
CA VAL A 69 18.73 -3.90 4.05
C VAL A 69 20.11 -3.26 3.89
N GLU A 70 20.48 -2.12 4.48
CA GLU A 70 20.15 -1.44 5.75
C GLU A 70 19.53 -0.02 5.50
N ASP A 71 18.62 0.55 6.32
CA ASP A 71 18.81 1.16 7.67
C ASP A 71 19.54 2.53 7.60
N GLU A 72 19.33 3.56 8.43
CA GLU A 72 18.23 3.94 9.35
C GLU A 72 17.33 4.97 8.59
N ALA A 73 16.33 5.72 9.09
CA ALA A 73 15.67 5.88 10.40
C ALA A 73 14.20 6.32 10.20
N ALA A 74 13.34 6.11 11.20
CA ALA A 74 12.08 6.84 11.36
C ALA A 74 11.62 6.80 12.84
N ALA A 75 12.30 7.57 13.69
CA ALA A 75 11.85 7.89 15.05
C ALA A 75 11.13 9.25 14.96
N LYS A 76 9.86 9.42 15.36
CA LYS A 76 9.26 9.31 16.72
C LYS A 76 7.73 9.54 16.56
N GLU A 77 6.80 9.31 17.48
CA GLU A 77 6.69 8.89 18.90
C GLU A 77 5.17 8.60 19.12
N ASP A 78 4.66 7.87 20.10
CA ASP A 78 5.25 6.95 21.09
C ASP A 78 4.12 6.09 21.70
N ALA A 79 4.43 4.90 22.22
CA ALA A 79 3.85 4.32 23.45
C ALA A 79 4.32 2.87 23.67
N ASP A 80 5.51 2.77 24.26
CA ASP A 80 5.90 1.80 25.31
C ASP A 80 5.85 0.27 25.09
N ALA A 81 6.88 -0.35 25.68
CA ALA A 81 7.09 -1.78 25.95
C ALA A 81 7.57 -2.70 24.79
N PRO A 82 8.60 -3.53 25.03
CA PRO A 82 9.27 -4.32 24.00
C PRO A 82 8.76 -5.76 23.92
N GLU A 83 8.84 -6.39 22.75
CA GLU A 83 9.56 -7.67 22.57
C GLU A 83 9.65 -8.09 21.10
N VAL A 84 10.64 -8.95 20.84
CA VAL A 84 10.87 -9.83 19.67
C VAL A 84 10.35 -9.35 18.30
N ALA A 85 11.29 -9.10 17.39
CA ALA A 85 11.03 -8.77 15.99
C ALA A 85 10.49 -9.96 15.17
N GLU A 86 9.21 -10.29 15.33
CA GLU A 86 8.43 -11.03 14.33
C GLU A 86 7.81 -10.03 13.34
N LYS A 87 7.90 -10.33 12.03
CA LYS A 87 7.48 -9.39 10.98
C LYS A 87 5.97 -9.13 11.04
N PRO A 88 5.50 -7.88 11.00
CA PRO A 88 4.09 -7.57 11.18
C PRO A 88 3.25 -8.17 10.05
N VAL A 89 2.23 -8.96 10.42
CA VAL A 89 1.26 -9.53 9.47
C VAL A 89 0.54 -8.40 8.75
N LYS A 90 0.57 -8.40 7.42
CA LYS A 90 0.02 -7.31 6.60
C LYS A 90 -1.31 -7.72 5.99
N VAL A 91 -2.38 -7.01 6.34
CA VAL A 91 -3.74 -7.30 5.84
C VAL A 91 -4.19 -6.21 4.86
N THR A 92 -4.74 -6.63 3.72
CA THR A 92 -5.27 -5.77 2.66
C THR A 92 -6.72 -6.15 2.34
N VAL A 93 -7.47 -5.22 1.74
CA VAL A 93 -8.85 -5.43 1.26
C VAL A 93 -8.88 -5.34 -0.27
N ASP A 94 -9.53 -6.31 -0.89
CA ASP A 94 -9.91 -6.28 -2.30
C ASP A 94 -11.03 -5.23 -2.50
N GLN A 95 -10.85 -4.33 -3.46
CA GLN A 95 -11.91 -3.38 -3.85
C GLN A 95 -13.04 -4.05 -4.67
N VAL A 96 -12.86 -5.31 -5.05
CA VAL A 96 -13.84 -6.10 -5.81
C VAL A 96 -14.69 -6.91 -4.84
N LEU A 97 -15.99 -6.63 -4.81
CA LEU A 97 -16.97 -7.35 -4.00
C LEU A 97 -17.08 -8.82 -4.48
N ARG A 98 -16.60 -9.75 -3.65
CA ARG A 98 -16.66 -11.20 -3.94
C ARG A 98 -18.09 -11.71 -3.68
N PRO A 99 -18.72 -12.50 -4.59
CA PRO A 99 -20.07 -13.00 -4.38
C PRO A 99 -20.21 -13.78 -3.06
N GLY A 100 -21.10 -13.33 -2.18
CA GLY A 100 -21.31 -13.92 -0.85
C GLY A 100 -20.48 -13.31 0.29
N ALA A 101 -19.47 -12.48 -0.02
CA ALA A 101 -18.69 -11.72 0.96
C ALA A 101 -19.15 -10.25 1.02
N ILE A 102 -19.21 -9.68 2.22
CA ILE A 102 -19.34 -8.24 2.45
C ILE A 102 -18.01 -7.54 2.15
N ILE A 103 -16.92 -8.14 2.60
CA ILE A 103 -15.55 -7.63 2.45
C ILE A 103 -14.61 -8.83 2.29
N SER A 104 -13.62 -8.73 1.41
CA SER A 104 -12.59 -9.75 1.22
C SER A 104 -11.24 -9.10 1.00
N GLY A 105 -10.17 -9.90 1.06
CA GLY A 105 -8.83 -9.41 0.82
C GLY A 105 -7.77 -10.49 0.96
N LYS A 106 -6.52 -10.04 1.14
CA LYS A 106 -5.37 -10.90 1.37
C LYS A 106 -4.68 -10.55 2.68
N ALA A 107 -4.05 -11.54 3.29
CA ALA A 107 -3.19 -11.42 4.45
C ALA A 107 -1.82 -12.02 4.10
N ASP A 108 -0.75 -11.30 4.40
CA ASP A 108 0.63 -11.78 4.29
C ASP A 108 1.19 -11.96 5.71
N PHE A 109 1.56 -13.20 6.03
CA PHE A 109 2.17 -13.59 7.31
C PHE A 109 3.70 -13.56 7.26
N GLY A 110 4.28 -12.97 6.21
CA GLY A 110 5.71 -12.97 5.92
C GLY A 110 6.22 -14.26 5.27
N GLY A 111 7.36 -14.16 4.59
CA GLY A 111 8.07 -15.33 4.04
C GLY A 111 7.33 -16.06 2.91
N GLY A 112 6.52 -15.36 2.13
CA GLY A 112 5.70 -15.92 1.05
C GLY A 112 4.39 -16.57 1.52
N LYS A 113 4.13 -16.59 2.82
CA LYS A 113 2.97 -17.28 3.41
C LYS A 113 1.76 -16.35 3.41
N THR A 114 0.94 -16.47 2.37
CA THR A 114 -0.25 -15.64 2.18
C THR A 114 -1.55 -16.41 2.34
N ALA A 115 -2.62 -15.70 2.70
CA ALA A 115 -3.97 -16.23 2.77
C ALA A 115 -4.97 -15.24 2.15
N SER A 116 -5.98 -15.76 1.46
CA SER A 116 -7.20 -15.00 1.15
C SER A 116 -8.12 -15.03 2.38
N TRP A 117 -8.75 -13.91 2.70
CA TRP A 117 -9.74 -13.83 3.78
C TRP A 117 -11.00 -13.13 3.28
N TRP A 118 -12.14 -13.43 3.92
CA TRP A 118 -13.40 -12.74 3.65
C TRP A 118 -14.34 -12.78 4.86
N LEU A 119 -15.19 -11.77 4.95
CA LEU A 119 -16.30 -11.71 5.90
C LEU A 119 -17.60 -11.89 5.12
N ASP A 120 -18.43 -12.86 5.50
CA ASP A 120 -19.74 -13.07 4.87
C ASP A 120 -20.84 -12.19 5.50
N GLN A 121 -22.06 -12.27 4.96
CA GLN A 121 -23.21 -11.49 5.46
C GLN A 121 -23.70 -11.90 6.86
N MET A 122 -23.25 -13.03 7.40
CA MET A 122 -23.48 -13.44 8.79
C MET A 122 -22.36 -12.94 9.73
N GLY A 123 -21.41 -12.15 9.23
CA GLY A 123 -20.24 -11.70 9.99
C GLY A 123 -19.23 -12.80 10.28
N ARG A 124 -19.23 -13.91 9.51
CA ARG A 124 -18.29 -15.02 9.71
C ARG A 124 -17.04 -14.79 8.87
N LEU A 125 -15.88 -14.91 9.51
CA LEU A 125 -14.57 -14.85 8.87
C LEU A 125 -14.24 -16.20 8.21
N GLY A 126 -14.12 -16.19 6.88
CA GLY A 126 -13.43 -17.24 6.13
C GLY A 126 -11.96 -16.88 5.93
N LEU A 127 -11.10 -17.90 6.01
CA LEU A 127 -9.67 -17.80 5.76
C LEU A 127 -9.24 -19.01 4.92
N ASP A 128 -8.55 -18.75 3.83
CA ASP A 128 -8.06 -19.73 2.84
C ASP A 128 -6.57 -19.47 2.64
N MET A 129 -5.73 -20.39 3.12
CA MET A 129 -4.27 -20.23 3.03
C MET A 129 -3.81 -20.76 1.67
N ALA A 130 -2.93 -20.00 1.00
CA ALA A 130 -2.31 -20.45 -0.25
C ALA A 130 -1.40 -21.68 -0.03
N ASP A 131 -0.91 -21.84 1.19
CA ASP A 131 -0.12 -22.98 1.66
C ASP A 131 -0.94 -23.74 2.73
N PRO A 132 -1.40 -24.98 2.45
CA PRO A 132 -2.25 -25.75 3.38
C PRO A 132 -1.46 -26.42 4.52
N GLU A 133 -0.12 -26.47 4.43
CA GLU A 133 0.75 -26.99 5.50
C GLU A 133 1.19 -25.87 6.46
N PHE A 134 1.11 -24.61 6.03
CA PHE A 134 1.31 -23.48 6.92
C PHE A 134 0.22 -23.39 7.98
N ARG A 135 0.67 -23.31 9.24
CA ARG A 135 -0.14 -22.87 10.37
C ARG A 135 0.52 -21.63 10.97
N PRO A 136 -0.17 -20.49 11.09
CA PRO A 136 0.38 -19.30 11.73
C PRO A 136 0.64 -19.56 13.22
N SER A 137 1.72 -18.97 13.74
CA SER A 137 2.00 -18.91 15.18
C SER A 137 0.88 -18.16 15.93
N GLU A 138 0.81 -18.32 17.25
CA GLU A 138 -0.17 -17.62 18.09
C GLU A 138 -0.05 -16.09 17.94
N GLU A 139 1.18 -15.57 17.97
CA GLU A 139 1.51 -14.16 17.75
C GLU A 139 1.06 -13.67 16.37
N GLN A 140 1.33 -14.45 15.32
CA GLN A 140 0.86 -14.17 13.96
C GLN A 140 -0.67 -14.17 13.84
N ALA A 141 -1.36 -15.07 14.54
CA ALA A 141 -2.82 -15.11 14.55
C ALA A 141 -3.43 -13.90 15.28
N ILE A 142 -2.82 -13.46 16.39
CA ILE A 142 -3.22 -12.25 17.13
C ILE A 142 -2.96 -10.99 16.30
N ALA A 143 -1.81 -10.89 15.65
CA ALA A 143 -1.47 -9.80 14.74
C ALA A 143 -2.44 -9.73 13.55
N PHE A 144 -2.72 -10.87 12.90
CA PHE A 144 -3.71 -10.99 11.83
C PHE A 144 -5.08 -10.47 12.26
N GLN A 145 -5.63 -10.96 13.39
CA GLN A 145 -6.93 -10.52 13.87
C GLN A 145 -6.96 -9.02 14.19
N THR A 146 -5.87 -8.49 14.75
CA THR A 146 -5.74 -7.08 15.10
C THR A 146 -5.76 -6.18 13.86
N GLU A 147 -4.96 -6.50 12.84
CA GLU A 147 -4.91 -5.76 11.58
C GLU A 147 -6.21 -5.92 10.78
N LEU A 148 -6.77 -7.14 10.72
CA LEU A 148 -8.06 -7.41 10.10
C LEU A 148 -9.16 -6.50 10.65
N ARG A 149 -9.30 -6.39 11.97
CA ARG A 149 -10.29 -5.49 12.59
C ARG A 149 -10.07 -4.03 12.20
N LYS A 150 -8.84 -3.53 12.26
CA LYS A 150 -8.51 -2.14 11.86
C LYS A 150 -8.92 -1.86 10.42
N VAL A 151 -8.63 -2.81 9.53
CA VAL A 151 -8.90 -2.69 8.09
C VAL A 151 -10.40 -2.80 7.77
N VAL A 152 -11.14 -3.68 8.44
CA VAL A 152 -12.61 -3.77 8.36
C VAL A 152 -13.27 -2.49 8.87
N GLN A 153 -12.88 -1.99 10.05
CA GLN A 153 -13.38 -0.73 10.62
C GLN A 153 -13.13 0.48 9.70
N ARG A 154 -11.93 0.56 9.09
CA ARG A 154 -11.60 1.60 8.10
C ARG A 154 -12.41 1.49 6.81
N SER A 155 -13.00 0.32 6.53
CA SER A 155 -13.88 0.09 5.39
C SER A 155 -15.35 0.40 5.68
N GLY A 156 -15.69 0.77 6.92
CA GLY A 156 -17.04 1.19 7.33
C GLY A 156 -17.94 0.09 7.91
N PHE A 157 -17.36 -1.02 8.37
CA PHE A 157 -18.05 -2.16 8.99
C PHE A 157 -17.64 -2.36 10.46
#